data_AF-A0A7C4XEC9-F1
#
_entry.id   AF-A0A7C4XEC9-F1
#
_cell.length_a   1.000
_cell.length_b   1.000
_cell.length_c   1.000
_cell.angle_alpha   90.00
_cell.angle_beta   90.00
_cell.angle_gamma   90.00
#
_symmetry.space_group_name_H-M   'P 1'
#
loop_
_entity.id
_entity.type
_entity.pdbx_description
1 polymer ?
#
loop_
_entity_poly.entity_id
_entity_poly.type
_entity_poly.pdbx_seq_one_letter_code
_entity_poly.pdbx_strand_id
1 'polypeptide(L)'
;MAIPLAYAANARRRAPPALPFGWGAVTVLLVGALLLIIGIVTILYGMIGFFTGTIGDATSGDFSIGSFFSSFFGAIIVFVIGGVLAGVGGWLVRLWWIFLIVGAVTGAGTGGNTVRDREAMRGSDVRVRCRTCGRLNPEEARFCLSCGQVV
;
A
#
# COMPACT_ATOMS: atom_id res chain seq x y z
N MET A 1 56.77 -15.33 -7.46
CA MET A 1 55.76 -15.29 -6.39
C MET A 1 54.53 -14.60 -6.96
N ALA A 2 53.50 -15.35 -7.32
CA ALA A 2 52.31 -14.82 -7.97
C ALA A 2 51.41 -14.18 -6.90
N ILE A 3 51.08 -12.90 -7.08
CA ILE A 3 50.13 -12.17 -6.24
C ILE A 3 48.75 -12.78 -6.52
N PRO A 4 48.06 -13.43 -5.56
CA PRO A 4 46.71 -13.89 -5.82
C PRO A 4 45.81 -12.67 -5.98
N LEU A 5 45.11 -12.67 -7.10
CA LEU A 5 44.17 -11.66 -7.56
C LEU A 5 43.26 -11.19 -6.43
N ALA A 6 43.18 -9.87 -6.28
CA ALA A 6 42.36 -9.18 -5.31
C ALA A 6 40.95 -9.79 -5.24
N TYR A 7 40.60 -10.32 -4.07
CA TYR A 7 39.22 -10.59 -3.70
C TYR A 7 38.44 -9.29 -3.91
N ALA A 8 37.65 -9.25 -4.98
CA ALA A 8 36.75 -8.14 -5.27
C ALA A 8 35.77 -8.06 -4.09
N ALA A 9 35.94 -7.04 -3.24
CA ALA A 9 34.93 -6.70 -2.26
C ALA A 9 33.62 -6.50 -3.02
N ASN A 10 32.66 -7.42 -2.83
CA ASN A 10 31.34 -7.29 -3.41
C ASN A 10 30.81 -5.91 -3.05
N ALA A 11 30.73 -5.02 -4.04
CA ALA A 11 30.12 -3.71 -3.87
C ALA A 11 28.72 -3.99 -3.30
N ARG A 12 28.47 -3.55 -2.06
CA ARG A 12 27.15 -3.63 -1.43
C ARG A 12 26.16 -2.91 -2.35
N ARG A 13 25.50 -3.66 -3.23
CA ARG A 13 24.34 -3.17 -3.98
C ARG A 13 23.30 -2.90 -2.91
N ARG A 14 23.06 -1.61 -2.62
CA ARG A 14 21.91 -1.22 -1.81
C ARG A 14 20.69 -1.79 -2.51
N ALA A 15 19.90 -2.59 -1.79
CA ALA A 15 18.65 -3.08 -2.32
C ALA A 15 17.83 -1.87 -2.82
N PRO A 16 17.14 -1.98 -3.97
CA PRO A 16 16.24 -0.93 -4.41
C PRO A 16 15.23 -0.66 -3.28
N PRO A 17 14.80 0.60 -3.09
CA PRO A 17 13.83 0.93 -2.06
C PRO A 17 12.51 0.21 -2.38
N ALA A 18 12.34 -0.97 -1.80
CA ALA A 18 11.07 -1.68 -1.80
C ALA A 18 10.19 -0.97 -0.77
N LEU A 19 9.17 -0.27 -1.26
CA LEU A 19 8.18 0.38 -0.41
C LEU A 19 7.56 -0.69 0.52
N PRO A 20 7.51 -0.48 1.84
CA PRO A 20 7.15 -1.53 2.81
C PRO A 20 5.70 -2.07 2.71
N PHE A 21 4.89 -1.55 1.78
CA PHE A 21 3.42 -1.60 1.85
C PHE A 21 2.75 -2.01 0.53
N GLY A 22 3.50 -2.52 -0.45
CA GLY A 22 3.05 -2.66 -1.84
C GLY A 22 1.76 -3.46 -2.05
N TRP A 23 1.47 -4.45 -1.20
CA TRP A 23 0.25 -5.26 -1.35
C TRP A 23 -0.96 -4.69 -0.59
N GLY A 24 -0.80 -4.30 0.68
CA GLY A 24 -1.92 -3.79 1.49
C GLY A 24 -2.39 -2.39 1.08
N ALA A 25 -1.48 -1.52 0.65
CA ALA A 25 -1.85 -0.16 0.22
C ALA A 25 -2.56 -0.17 -1.15
N VAL A 26 -2.10 -1.03 -2.07
CA VAL A 26 -2.71 -1.16 -3.40
C VAL A 26 -4.09 -1.79 -3.30
N THR A 27 -4.29 -2.80 -2.43
CA THR A 27 -5.63 -3.40 -2.25
C THR A 27 -6.63 -2.40 -1.67
N VAL A 28 -6.25 -1.62 -0.66
CA VAL A 28 -7.13 -0.57 -0.10
C VAL A 28 -7.49 0.49 -1.14
N LEU A 29 -6.55 0.88 -2.00
CA LEU A 29 -6.81 1.83 -3.07
C LEU A 29 -7.74 1.25 -4.14
N LEU A 30 -7.48 0.01 -4.58
CA LEU A 30 -8.33 -0.66 -5.56
C LEU A 30 -9.76 -0.84 -5.02
N VAL A 31 -9.92 -1.23 -3.76
CA VAL A 31 -11.22 -1.34 -3.11
C VAL A 31 -11.89 0.04 -3.01
N GLY A 32 -11.17 1.07 -2.57
CA GLY A 32 -11.69 2.43 -2.49
C GLY A 32 -12.14 2.98 -3.85
N ALA A 33 -11.32 2.78 -4.89
CA ALA A 33 -11.64 3.17 -6.26
C ALA A 33 -12.86 2.43 -6.81
N LEU A 34 -12.95 1.11 -6.56
CA LEU A 34 -14.09 0.30 -6.97
C LEU A 34 -15.38 0.75 -6.29
N LEU A 35 -15.36 0.98 -4.98
CA LEU A 35 -16.52 1.50 -4.24
C LEU A 35 -16.95 2.88 -4.76
N LEU A 36 -15.99 3.76 -5.06
CA LEU A 36 -16.27 5.07 -5.61
C LEU A 36 -16.91 4.99 -7.01
N ILE A 37 -16.38 4.14 -7.89
CA ILE A 37 -16.93 3.93 -9.23
C ILE A 37 -18.36 3.38 -9.12
N ILE A 38 -18.57 2.34 -8.32
CA ILE A 38 -19.90 1.76 -8.11
C ILE A 38 -20.86 2.80 -7.54
N GLY A 39 -20.43 3.57 -6.54
CA GLY A 39 -21.23 4.65 -5.97
C GLY A 39 -21.65 5.69 -7.00
N ILE A 40 -20.71 6.17 -7.83
CA ILE A 40 -20.99 7.13 -8.91
C ILE A 40 -21.96 6.55 -9.93
N VAL A 41 -21.73 5.32 -10.40
CA VAL A 41 -22.63 4.65 -11.35
C VAL A 41 -24.03 4.49 -10.77
N THR A 42 -24.14 4.17 -9.49
CA THR A 42 -25.43 4.03 -8.79
C THR A 42 -26.16 5.37 -8.68
N ILE A 43 -25.43 6.46 -8.42
CA ILE A 43 -25.99 7.83 -8.42
C ILE A 43 -26.49 8.20 -9.82
N LEU A 44 -25.72 7.92 -10.87
CA LEU A 44 -26.13 8.18 -12.25
C LEU A 44 -27.37 7.37 -12.63
N TYR A 45 -27.44 6.10 -12.23
CA TYR A 45 -28.61 5.26 -12.40
C TYR A 45 -29.84 5.83 -11.67
N GLY A 46 -29.69 6.23 -10.40
CA GLY A 46 -30.74 6.87 -9.61
C GLY A 46 -31.22 8.19 -10.23
N MET A 47 -30.30 8.97 -10.80
CA MET A 47 -30.62 10.21 -11.50
C MET A 47 -31.44 9.96 -12.77
N ILE A 48 -31.05 8.99 -13.60
CA ILE A 48 -31.85 8.60 -14.77
C ILE A 48 -33.24 8.14 -14.33
N GLY A 49 -33.32 7.26 -13.32
CA GLY A 49 -34.58 6.78 -12.76
C GLY A 49 -35.48 7.88 -12.19
N PHE A 50 -34.89 8.93 -11.60
CA PHE A 50 -35.62 10.10 -11.13
C PHE A 50 -36.24 10.90 -12.27
N PHE A 51 -35.50 11.12 -13.36
CA PHE A 51 -36.04 11.81 -14.55
C PHE A 51 -37.12 11.01 -15.25
N THR A 52 -36.93 9.69 -15.41
CA THR A 52 -37.89 8.85 -16.15
C THR A 52 -39.11 8.48 -15.32
N GLY A 53 -38.95 8.30 -14.00
CA GLY A 53 -40.03 7.92 -13.09
C GLY A 53 -40.72 9.16 -12.51
N THR A 54 -40.06 9.84 -11.58
CA THR A 54 -40.69 10.93 -10.80
C THR A 54 -41.13 12.11 -11.66
N ILE A 55 -40.26 12.57 -12.57
CA ILE A 55 -40.61 13.69 -13.47
C ILE A 55 -41.58 13.22 -14.57
N GLY A 56 -41.41 12.00 -15.08
CA GLY A 56 -42.33 11.39 -16.03
C GLY A 56 -43.76 11.33 -15.50
N ASP A 57 -43.94 10.81 -14.29
CA ASP A 57 -45.25 10.70 -13.63
C ASP A 57 -45.85 12.09 -13.32
N ALA A 58 -45.03 13.03 -12.87
CA ALA A 58 -45.47 14.39 -12.55
C ALA A 58 -45.92 15.21 -13.77
N THR A 59 -45.46 14.86 -14.96
CA THR A 59 -45.81 15.53 -16.23
C THR A 59 -46.81 14.75 -17.08
N SER A 60 -47.20 13.55 -16.62
CA SER A 60 -48.17 12.71 -17.29
C SER A 60 -49.60 13.26 -17.16
N GLY A 61 -50.44 13.00 -18.16
CA GLY A 61 -51.85 13.42 -18.15
C GLY A 61 -52.71 12.70 -17.09
N ASP A 62 -52.25 11.54 -16.61
CA ASP A 62 -52.92 10.70 -15.63
C ASP A 62 -52.06 10.58 -14.36
N PHE A 63 -52.00 11.67 -13.60
CA PHE A 63 -51.19 11.71 -12.39
C PHE A 63 -51.69 10.73 -11.31
N SER A 64 -50.82 9.79 -10.92
CA SER A 64 -51.05 8.90 -9.78
C SER A 64 -50.10 9.24 -8.63
N ILE A 65 -50.68 9.64 -7.49
CA ILE A 65 -49.93 9.88 -6.25
C ILE A 65 -49.12 8.65 -5.83
N GLY A 66 -49.67 7.45 -6.01
CA GLY A 66 -49.02 6.21 -5.60
C GLY A 66 -47.74 5.93 -6.37
N SER A 67 -47.77 6.09 -7.70
CA SER A 67 -46.60 5.85 -8.55
C SER A 67 -45.55 6.93 -8.36
N PHE A 68 -45.96 8.20 -8.25
CA PHE A 68 -45.07 9.32 -7.99
C PHE A 68 -44.26 9.15 -6.69
N PHE A 69 -44.92 8.84 -5.57
CA PHE A 69 -44.20 8.67 -4.30
C PHE A 69 -43.33 7.41 -4.32
N SER A 70 -43.78 6.33 -4.96
CA SER A 70 -42.98 5.12 -5.11
C SER A 70 -41.68 5.37 -5.88
N SER A 71 -41.76 6.07 -7.02
CA SER A 71 -40.58 6.42 -7.82
C SER A 71 -39.67 7.42 -7.09
N PHE A 72 -40.25 8.38 -6.37
CA PHE A 72 -39.51 9.37 -5.59
C PHE A 72 -38.71 8.74 -4.44
N PHE A 73 -39.35 7.93 -3.60
CA PHE A 73 -38.66 7.24 -2.51
C PHE A 73 -37.67 6.20 -3.03
N GLY A 74 -38.00 5.50 -4.13
CA GLY A 74 -37.08 4.61 -4.83
C GLY A 74 -35.80 5.34 -5.27
N ALA A 75 -35.93 6.51 -5.88
CA ALA A 75 -34.79 7.33 -6.28
C ALA A 75 -33.96 7.78 -5.06
N ILE A 76 -34.60 8.24 -3.98
CA ILE A 76 -33.90 8.63 -2.75
C ILE A 76 -33.06 7.49 -2.20
N ILE A 77 -33.61 6.27 -2.10
CA ILE A 77 -32.89 5.10 -1.59
C ILE A 77 -31.64 4.84 -2.43
N VAL A 78 -31.77 4.86 -3.76
CA VAL A 78 -30.64 4.68 -4.68
C VAL A 78 -29.58 5.77 -4.50
N PHE A 79 -30.00 7.04 -4.36
CA PHE A 79 -29.08 8.15 -4.08
C PHE A 79 -28.36 8.02 -2.75
N VAL A 80 -29.03 7.56 -1.69
CA VAL A 80 -28.41 7.34 -0.38
C VAL A 80 -27.38 6.22 -0.45
N ILE A 81 -27.73 5.08 -1.08
CA ILE A 81 -26.80 3.96 -1.26
C ILE A 81 -25.60 4.39 -2.10
N GLY A 82 -25.84 5.04 -3.23
CA GLY A 82 -24.78 5.56 -4.10
C GLY A 82 -23.90 6.59 -3.39
N GLY A 83 -24.51 7.48 -2.60
CA GLY A 83 -23.81 8.49 -1.81
C GLY A 83 -22.93 7.90 -0.72
N VAL A 84 -23.39 6.87 0.00
CA VAL A 84 -22.59 6.16 1.01
C VAL A 84 -21.42 5.44 0.35
N LEU A 85 -21.65 4.72 -0.75
CA LEU A 85 -20.60 4.01 -1.49
C LEU A 85 -19.54 4.97 -2.04
N ALA A 86 -19.98 6.06 -2.68
CA ALA A 86 -19.09 7.10 -3.19
C ALA A 86 -18.34 7.82 -2.06
N GLY A 87 -19.01 8.06 -0.93
CA GLY A 87 -18.42 8.69 0.26
C GLY A 87 -17.33 7.83 0.89
N VAL A 88 -17.61 6.55 1.15
CA VAL A 88 -16.62 5.61 1.71
C VAL A 88 -15.46 5.41 0.73
N GLY A 89 -15.76 5.19 -0.55
CA GLY A 89 -14.74 5.04 -1.59
C GLY A 89 -13.84 6.27 -1.72
N GLY A 90 -14.44 7.47 -1.74
CA GLY A 90 -13.71 8.74 -1.80
C GLY A 90 -12.85 9.01 -0.57
N TRP A 91 -13.36 8.67 0.62
CA TRP A 91 -12.60 8.80 1.87
C TRP A 91 -11.36 7.89 1.89
N LEU A 92 -11.49 6.64 1.44
CA LEU A 92 -10.36 5.71 1.34
C LEU A 92 -9.29 6.20 0.35
N VAL A 93 -9.69 6.70 -0.81
CA VAL A 93 -8.76 7.29 -1.79
C VAL A 93 -8.08 8.53 -1.19
N ARG A 94 -8.80 9.34 -0.41
CA ARG A 94 -8.24 10.52 0.26
C ARG A 94 -7.21 10.15 1.33
N LEU A 95 -7.48 9.12 2.15
CA LEU A 95 -6.50 8.65 3.12
C LEU A 95 -5.20 8.23 2.45
N TRP A 96 -5.28 7.55 1.30
CA TRP A 96 -4.11 7.18 0.54
C TRP A 96 -3.24 8.37 0.12
N TRP A 97 -3.85 9.47 -0.36
CA TRP A 97 -3.10 10.69 -0.69
C TRP A 97 -2.41 11.30 0.54
N ILE A 98 -3.08 11.33 1.69
CA ILE A 98 -2.49 11.81 2.94
C ILE A 98 -1.30 10.93 3.33
N PHE A 99 -1.42 9.61 3.23
CA PHE A 99 -0.32 8.68 3.52
C PHE A 99 0.87 8.84 2.59
N LEU A 100 0.66 9.09 1.29
CA LEU A 100 1.76 9.38 0.37
C LEU A 100 2.51 10.66 0.75
N ILE A 101 1.78 11.73 1.07
CA ILE A 101 2.39 13.01 1.45
C ILE A 101 3.12 12.88 2.79
N VAL A 102 2.49 12.28 3.79
CA VAL A 102 3.12 12.05 5.11
C VAL A 102 4.34 11.15 4.97
N GLY A 103 4.28 10.08 4.17
CA GLY A 103 5.41 9.21 3.88
C GLY A 103 6.57 9.95 3.18
N ALA A 104 6.25 10.86 2.26
CA ALA A 104 7.23 11.72 1.60
C ALA A 104 7.86 12.74 2.56
N VAL A 105 7.09 13.32 3.48
CA VAL A 105 7.54 14.39 4.39
C VAL A 105 8.27 13.84 5.62
N THR A 106 7.80 12.74 6.20
CA THR A 106 8.36 12.18 7.46
C THR A 106 9.60 11.33 7.24
N GLY A 107 9.97 11.03 5.99
CA GLY A 107 11.06 10.09 5.70
C GLY A 107 10.81 8.68 6.25
N ALA A 108 9.59 8.38 6.74
CA ALA A 108 9.18 7.11 7.33
C ALA A 108 9.07 5.95 6.31
N GLY A 109 9.73 6.09 5.15
CA GLY A 109 10.10 4.97 4.29
C GLY A 109 11.30 4.15 4.81
N THR A 110 11.86 4.49 5.99
CA THR A 110 13.02 3.81 6.60
C THR A 110 12.69 2.87 7.77
N GLY A 111 11.42 2.65 8.10
CA GLY A 111 11.01 1.87 9.28
C GLY A 111 10.66 0.40 8.97
N GLY A 112 11.64 -0.49 9.06
CA GLY A 112 11.47 -1.93 8.98
C GLY A 112 10.59 -2.52 10.08
N ASN A 113 9.49 -3.16 9.70
CA ASN A 113 8.61 -3.90 10.60
C ASN A 113 8.48 -5.39 10.23
N THR A 114 9.32 -5.92 9.34
CA THR A 114 9.39 -7.37 9.18
C THR A 114 10.50 -7.92 10.08
N VAL A 115 10.20 -8.99 10.80
CA VAL A 115 11.18 -9.73 11.63
C VAL A 115 12.41 -10.13 10.79
N ARG A 116 12.20 -10.32 9.47
CA ARG A 116 13.20 -10.60 8.45
C ARG A 116 14.21 -9.47 8.21
N ASP A 117 13.80 -8.21 8.34
CA ASP A 117 14.71 -7.05 8.23
C ASP A 117 15.59 -6.91 9.49
N ARG A 118 15.06 -7.29 10.65
CA ARG A 118 15.81 -7.31 11.92
C ARG A 118 16.88 -8.41 11.91
N GLU A 119 16.58 -9.54 11.28
CA GLU A 119 17.53 -10.64 11.05
C GLU A 119 18.62 -10.24 10.03
N ALA A 120 18.26 -9.54 8.96
CA ALA A 120 19.22 -9.06 7.96
C ALA A 120 20.21 -8.01 8.51
N MET A 121 19.79 -7.20 9.49
CA MET A 121 20.67 -6.26 10.20
C MET A 121 21.56 -6.92 11.26
N ARG A 122 21.21 -8.14 11.73
CA ARG A 122 21.93 -8.79 12.84
C ARG A 122 23.14 -9.61 12.39
N GLY A 123 23.30 -9.83 11.09
CA GLY A 123 24.23 -10.83 10.56
C GLY A 123 25.57 -10.31 10.02
N SER A 124 26.12 -9.16 10.43
CA SER A 124 27.44 -8.79 9.85
C SER A 124 28.39 -7.88 10.64
N ASP A 125 28.05 -7.40 11.83
CA ASP A 125 28.97 -6.50 12.57
C ASP A 125 29.70 -7.14 13.75
N VAL A 126 29.37 -8.38 14.10
CA VAL A 126 30.13 -9.14 15.11
C VAL A 126 31.43 -9.62 14.47
N ARG A 127 32.53 -8.94 14.80
CA ARG A 127 33.87 -9.31 14.38
C ARG A 127 34.59 -10.03 15.51
N VAL A 128 35.05 -11.24 15.26
CA VAL A 128 35.80 -12.05 16.23
C VAL A 128 37.28 -11.74 16.09
N ARG A 129 37.94 -11.48 17.23
CA ARG A 129 39.37 -11.15 17.25
C ARG A 129 40.20 -12.43 17.35
N CYS A 130 41.07 -12.66 16.37
CA CYS A 130 42.01 -13.77 16.39
C CYS A 130 42.97 -13.65 17.58
N ARG A 131 43.09 -14.72 18.38
CA ARG A 131 43.97 -14.76 19.56
C ARG A 131 45.46 -14.72 19.23
N THR A 132 45.86 -15.17 18.04
CA THR A 132 47.28 -15.28 17.65
C THR A 132 47.83 -14.00 17.05
N CYS A 133 47.08 -13.33 16.16
CA CYS A 133 47.57 -12.13 15.44
C CYS A 133 46.76 -10.86 15.72
N GLY A 134 45.67 -10.95 16.50
CA GLY A 134 44.86 -9.80 16.88
C GLY A 134 43.95 -9.24 15.79
N ARG A 135 43.93 -9.82 14.58
CA ARG A 135 43.07 -9.38 13.48
C ARG A 135 41.60 -9.70 13.74
N LEU A 136 40.73 -8.77 13.37
CA LEU A 136 39.28 -8.93 13.39
C LEU A 136 38.83 -9.69 12.13
N ASN A 137 38.22 -10.86 12.33
CA ASN A 137 37.63 -11.69 11.29
C ASN A 137 36.10 -11.68 11.42
N PRO A 138 35.35 -11.94 10.33
CA PRO A 138 33.90 -12.10 10.41
C PRO A 138 33.54 -13.34 11.25
N GLU A 139 32.37 -13.34 11.88
CA GLU A 139 31.91 -14.43 12.76
C GLU A 139 31.81 -15.81 12.08
N GLU A 140 31.60 -15.83 10.76
CA GLU A 140 31.54 -17.04 9.94
C GLU A 140 32.92 -17.66 9.65
N ALA A 141 34.01 -16.94 9.93
CA ALA A 141 35.36 -17.43 9.69
C ALA A 141 35.83 -18.38 10.80
N ARG A 142 35.92 -19.67 10.48
CA ARG A 142 36.55 -20.69 11.37
C ARG A 142 38.08 -20.52 11.48
N PHE A 143 38.70 -19.88 10.49
CA PHE A 143 40.14 -19.65 10.43
C PHE A 143 40.43 -18.17 10.12
N CYS A 144 41.51 -17.67 10.69
CA CYS A 144 41.92 -16.28 10.56
C CYS A 144 42.43 -16.01 9.15
N LEU A 145 41.89 -14.96 8.52
CA LEU A 145 42.21 -14.54 7.16
C LEU A 145 43.66 -14.00 7.01
N SER A 146 44.41 -13.85 8.10
CA SER A 146 45.79 -13.33 8.08
C SER A 146 46.85 -14.34 8.43
N CYS A 147 46.58 -15.21 9.42
CA CYS A 147 47.57 -16.16 9.92
C CYS A 147 47.16 -17.63 9.76
N GLY A 148 45.95 -17.91 9.26
CA GLY A 148 45.44 -19.26 9.04
C GLY A 148 45.13 -20.07 10.30
N GLN A 149 45.39 -19.52 11.50
CA GLN A 149 45.05 -20.14 12.78
C GLN A 149 43.56 -20.00 13.09
N VAL A 150 43.04 -20.85 13.97
CA VAL A 150 41.65 -20.76 14.44
C VAL A 150 41.40 -19.38 15.08
N VAL A 151 40.27 -18.75 14.74
CA VAL A 151 39.91 -17.39 15.19
C VAL A 151 39.45 -17.40 16.65
#